data_AF-A0A803R2I0-F1
#
_entry.id   AF-A0A803R2I0-F1
#
_cell.length_a   1.000
_cell.length_b   1.000
_cell.length_c   1.000
_cell.angle_alpha   90.00
_cell.angle_beta   90.00
_cell.angle_gamma   90.00
#
_symmetry.space_group_name_H-M   'P 1'
#
loop_
_entity.id
_entity.type
_entity.pdbx_description
1 polymer ?
#
loop_
_entity_poly.entity_id
_entity_poly.type
_entity_poly.pdbx_seq_one_letter_code
_entity_poly.pdbx_strand_id
1 'polypeptide(L)'
;MATKLVLPLLLLQILALIQFTHAGGIAIYWGQNVNEGTLAQTCATGRYSYVIIAFLNKFGNGQTPQINLSGHCNPTRCAIASQGIRSCQSKGIKVMLSRRWSRNILSFISC
;
A
#
# COMPACT_ATOMS: atom_id res chain seq x y z
N MET A 1 -24.02 45.64 -5.15
CA MET A 1 -24.62 44.54 -4.35
C MET A 1 -24.26 43.16 -4.90
N ALA A 2 -24.22 42.96 -6.22
CA ALA A 2 -23.87 41.68 -6.85
C ALA A 2 -22.47 41.15 -6.46
N THR A 3 -21.43 41.99 -6.39
CA THR A 3 -20.07 41.59 -6.00
C THR A 3 -19.95 41.03 -4.58
N LYS A 4 -20.83 41.45 -3.65
CA LYS A 4 -20.87 40.93 -2.27
C LYS A 4 -21.41 39.50 -2.20
N LEU A 5 -22.22 39.09 -3.18
CA LEU A 5 -22.80 37.73 -3.27
C LEU A 5 -21.96 36.79 -4.15
N VAL A 6 -21.19 37.33 -5.10
CA VAL A 6 -20.28 36.55 -5.95
C VAL A 6 -19.14 35.93 -5.14
N LEU A 7 -18.56 36.67 -4.19
CA LEU A 7 -17.44 36.20 -3.37
C LEU A 7 -17.79 34.98 -2.49
N PRO A 8 -18.91 34.97 -1.72
CA PRO A 8 -19.29 33.80 -0.93
C PRO A 8 -19.73 32.62 -1.82
N LEU A 9 -20.35 32.89 -2.98
CA LEU A 9 -20.74 31.84 -3.93
C LEU A 9 -19.50 31.14 -4.54
N LEU A 10 -18.46 31.92 -4.88
CA LEU A 10 -17.19 31.39 -5.36
C LEU A 10 -16.49 30.54 -4.28
N LEU A 11 -16.50 31.01 -3.02
CA LEU A 11 -15.95 30.27 -1.89
C LEU A 11 -16.66 28.92 -1.71
N LEU A 12 -17.99 28.91 -1.80
CA LEU A 12 -18.81 27.69 -1.65
C LEU A 12 -18.46 26.63 -2.72
N GLN A 13 -18.22 27.07 -3.95
CA GLN A 13 -17.80 26.17 -5.04
C GLN A 13 -16.40 25.60 -4.82
N ILE A 14 -15.46 26.41 -4.33
CA ILE A 14 -14.10 25.94 -3.98
C ILE A 14 -14.17 24.89 -2.87
N LEU A 15 -14.98 25.10 -1.82
CA LEU A 15 -15.15 24.11 -0.75
C LEU A 15 -15.76 22.79 -1.25
N ALA A 16 -16.70 22.85 -2.20
CA ALA A 16 -17.30 21.66 -2.81
C ALA A 16 -16.28 20.85 -3.62
N LEU A 17 -15.34 21.53 -4.30
CA LEU A 17 -14.30 20.89 -5.11
C LEU A 17 -13.24 20.14 -4.28
N ILE A 18 -12.99 20.55 -3.03
CA ILE A 18 -12.00 19.89 -2.15
C ILE A 18 -12.35 18.40 -1.92
N GLN A 19 -13.63 18.05 -1.88
CA GLN A 19 -14.09 16.66 -1.70
C GLN A 19 -13.68 15.75 -2.87
N PHE A 20 -13.43 16.32 -4.05
CA PHE A 20 -13.00 15.59 -5.25
C PHE A 20 -11.47 15.59 -5.44
N THR A 21 -10.75 16.39 -4.65
CA THR A 21 -9.28 16.39 -4.68
C THR A 21 -8.75 15.15 -3.95
N HIS A 22 -8.19 14.21 -4.70
CA HIS A 22 -7.46 13.09 -4.13
C HIS A 22 -6.03 13.53 -3.85
N ALA A 23 -5.69 13.79 -2.59
CA ALA A 23 -4.29 13.89 -2.20
C ALA A 23 -3.60 12.56 -2.56
N GLY A 24 -2.51 12.63 -3.32
CA GLY A 24 -1.72 11.45 -3.68
C GLY A 24 -1.24 10.72 -2.42
N GLY A 25 -1.25 9.39 -2.45
CA GLY A 25 -0.76 8.56 -1.33
C GLY A 25 0.66 8.07 -1.58
N ILE A 26 1.46 7.94 -0.52
CA ILE A 26 2.82 7.40 -0.62
C ILE A 26 2.76 5.86 -0.62
N ALA A 27 3.49 5.24 -1.54
CA ALA A 27 3.67 3.79 -1.61
C ALA A 27 5.07 3.39 -1.15
N ILE A 28 5.19 2.28 -0.41
CA ILE A 28 6.48 1.73 0.02
C ILE A 28 6.60 0.24 -0.30
N TYR A 29 7.78 -0.19 -0.75
CA TYR A 29 8.13 -1.60 -0.86
C TYR A 29 8.66 -2.11 0.48
N TRP A 30 8.15 -3.26 0.93
CA TRP A 30 8.53 -3.92 2.19
C TRP A 30 8.84 -5.39 1.94
N GLY A 31 9.86 -5.93 2.61
CA GLY A 31 10.11 -7.37 2.71
C GLY A 31 11.45 -7.85 2.14
N GLN A 32 12.34 -6.98 1.70
CA GLN A 32 13.65 -7.39 1.17
C GLN A 32 14.82 -7.05 2.09
N ASN A 33 14.60 -6.29 3.17
CA ASN A 33 15.64 -5.89 4.11
C ASN A 33 15.22 -6.21 5.56
N VAL A 34 15.91 -7.12 6.22
CA VAL A 34 15.60 -7.51 7.61
C VAL A 34 15.62 -6.36 8.62
N ASN A 35 16.35 -5.27 8.32
CA ASN A 35 16.47 -4.11 9.19
C ASN A 35 15.37 -3.04 8.94
N GLU A 36 14.41 -3.29 8.04
CA GLU A 36 13.33 -2.34 7.73
C GLU A 36 12.19 -2.35 8.76
N GLY A 37 12.26 -3.25 9.74
CA GLY A 37 11.22 -3.44 10.76
C GLY A 37 10.04 -4.28 10.28
N THR A 38 9.06 -4.46 11.16
CA THR A 38 7.86 -5.25 10.86
C THR A 38 6.86 -4.47 10.01
N LEU A 39 6.06 -5.18 9.21
CA LEU A 39 4.99 -4.59 8.39
C LEU A 39 4.01 -3.75 9.22
N ALA A 40 3.71 -4.19 10.44
CA ALA A 40 2.86 -3.45 11.37
C ALA A 40 3.48 -2.11 11.79
N GLN A 41 4.79 -2.07 12.05
CA GLN A 41 5.50 -0.82 12.37
C GLN A 41 5.52 0.13 11.18
N THR A 42 5.76 -0.37 9.96
CA THR A 42 5.70 0.43 8.73
C THR A 42 4.33 1.09 8.57
N CYS A 43 3.25 0.33 8.76
CA CYS A 43 1.87 0.84 8.69
C CYS A 43 1.50 1.77 9.86
N ALA A 44 2.10 1.56 11.03
CA ALA A 44 1.89 2.42 12.20
C ALA A 44 2.51 3.81 12.04
N THR A 45 3.47 4.01 11.12
CA THR A 45 4.05 5.34 10.84
C THR A 45 3.02 6.35 10.33
N GLY A 46 1.90 5.88 9.76
CA GLY A 46 0.88 6.75 9.15
C GLY A 46 1.33 7.49 7.89
N ARG A 47 2.52 7.17 7.35
CA ARG A 47 3.10 7.87 6.19
C ARG A 47 2.63 7.30 4.85
N TYR A 48 2.19 6.05 4.83
CA TYR A 48 1.96 5.29 3.60
C TYR A 48 0.48 4.98 3.42
N SER A 49 -0.04 5.26 2.23
CA SER A 49 -1.39 4.86 1.82
C SER A 49 -1.38 3.49 1.13
N TYR A 50 -0.21 3.07 0.65
CA TYR A 50 -0.01 1.80 -0.05
C TYR A 50 1.26 1.11 0.47
N VAL A 51 1.16 -0.21 0.70
CA VAL A 51 2.32 -1.04 1.02
C VAL A 51 2.41 -2.18 0.03
N ILE A 52 3.58 -2.33 -0.56
CA ILE A 52 3.90 -3.33 -1.57
C ILE A 52 4.82 -4.37 -0.95
N ILE A 53 4.30 -5.56 -0.72
CA ILE A 53 5.07 -6.70 -0.21
C ILE A 53 5.89 -7.29 -1.34
N ALA A 54 7.21 -7.35 -1.15
CA ALA A 54 8.20 -7.76 -2.13
C ALA A 54 8.99 -8.97 -1.61
N PHE A 55 9.03 -10.13 -2.29
CA PHE A 55 8.33 -10.49 -3.54
C PHE A 55 7.79 -11.93 -3.54
N LEU A 56 6.76 -12.17 -4.34
CA LEU A 56 6.36 -13.53 -4.74
C LEU A 56 7.37 -14.07 -5.76
N ASN A 57 8.18 -15.04 -5.36
CA ASN A 57 9.30 -15.54 -6.16
C ASN A 57 8.95 -16.79 -6.98
N LYS A 58 7.98 -17.59 -6.53
CA LYS A 58 7.48 -18.74 -7.29
C LYS A 58 5.99 -18.61 -7.52
N PHE A 59 5.58 -18.65 -8.79
CA PHE A 59 4.18 -18.63 -9.20
C PHE A 59 4.03 -19.17 -10.63
N GLY A 60 2.84 -19.68 -10.96
CA GLY A 60 2.51 -20.18 -12.30
C GLY A 60 2.99 -21.60 -12.59
N ASN A 61 2.54 -22.15 -13.73
CA ASN A 61 2.93 -23.49 -14.21
C ASN A 61 2.69 -24.64 -13.19
N GLY A 62 1.57 -24.60 -12.45
CA GLY A 62 1.23 -25.61 -11.44
C GLY A 62 2.08 -25.58 -10.16
N GLN A 63 3.01 -24.63 -10.02
CA GLN A 63 3.84 -24.50 -8.84
C GLN A 63 3.05 -23.93 -7.67
N THR A 64 3.31 -24.45 -6.46
CA THR A 64 2.79 -23.84 -5.22
C THR A 64 3.38 -22.44 -5.05
N PRO A 65 2.55 -21.39 -4.93
CA PRO A 65 3.03 -20.03 -4.73
C PRO A 65 3.91 -19.92 -3.49
N GLN A 66 5.11 -19.34 -3.63
CA GLN A 66 5.98 -19.05 -2.49
C GLN A 66 6.34 -17.57 -2.47
N ILE A 67 6.33 -17.02 -1.26
CA ILE A 67 6.76 -15.66 -0.97
C ILE A 67 8.19 -15.69 -0.45
N ASN A 68 9.03 -14.76 -0.90
CA ASN A 68 10.36 -14.56 -0.37
C ASN A 68 10.44 -13.17 0.25
N LEU A 69 10.48 -13.13 1.59
CA LEU A 69 10.65 -11.91 2.38
C LEU A 69 12.05 -11.83 3.00
N SER A 70 13.05 -12.31 2.25
CA SER A 70 14.44 -12.43 2.70
C SER A 70 14.51 -13.19 4.04
N GLY A 71 14.78 -12.49 5.14
CA GLY A 71 14.88 -13.07 6.48
C GLY A 71 13.74 -12.71 7.44
N HIS A 72 12.69 -12.01 6.98
CA HIS A 72 11.58 -11.61 7.86
C HIS A 72 10.73 -12.77 8.36
N CYS A 73 10.64 -13.86 7.59
CA CYS A 73 9.94 -15.07 7.99
C CYS A 73 10.36 -16.26 7.13
N ASN A 74 10.08 -17.45 7.63
CA ASN A 74 10.12 -18.66 6.82
C ASN A 74 8.87 -18.70 5.89
N PRO A 75 9.00 -18.97 4.58
CA PRO A 75 7.89 -19.03 3.63
C PRO A 75 6.76 -19.98 4.03
N THR A 76 7.05 -21.03 4.80
CA THR A 76 6.05 -22.01 5.26
C THR A 76 5.20 -21.49 6.43
N ARG A 77 5.70 -20.52 7.20
CA ARG A 77 5.02 -19.98 8.40
C ARG A 77 5.23 -18.47 8.51
N CYS A 78 4.68 -17.72 7.56
CA CYS A 78 4.73 -16.27 7.58
C CYS A 78 3.48 -15.64 8.24
N ALA A 79 3.06 -16.17 9.40
CA ALA A 79 1.90 -15.65 10.14
C ALA A 79 2.07 -14.18 10.57
N ILE A 80 3.33 -13.76 10.78
CA ILE A 80 3.71 -12.38 11.12
C ILE A 80 3.33 -11.41 9.99
N ALA A 81 3.51 -11.81 8.72
CA ALA A 81 3.08 -10.99 7.60
C ALA A 81 1.55 -10.89 7.55
N SER A 82 0.81 -11.97 7.80
CA SER A 82 -0.67 -11.92 7.84
C SER A 82 -1.22 -11.00 8.93
N GLN A 83 -0.60 -10.97 10.11
CA GLN A 83 -0.97 -10.04 11.18
C GLN A 83 -0.66 -8.59 10.79
N GLY A 84 0.51 -8.34 10.19
CA GLY A 84 0.87 -7.03 9.65
C GLY A 84 -0.12 -6.54 8.59
N ILE A 85 -0.49 -7.40 7.63
CA ILE A 85 -1.47 -7.07 6.58
C ILE A 85 -2.80 -6.62 7.20
N ARG A 86 -3.34 -7.38 8.17
CA ARG A 86 -4.57 -7.02 8.86
C ARG A 86 -4.46 -5.68 9.60
N SER A 87 -3.32 -5.42 10.24
CA SER A 87 -3.06 -4.15 10.92
C SER A 87 -2.97 -2.96 9.94
N CYS A 88 -2.50 -3.17 8.72
CA CYS A 88 -2.46 -2.14 7.67
C CYS A 88 -3.87 -1.89 7.12
N GLN A 89 -4.60 -2.96 6.78
CA GLN A 89 -5.96 -2.90 6.26
C GLN A 89 -6.92 -2.23 7.25
N SER A 90 -6.80 -2.50 8.55
CA SER A 90 -7.62 -1.85 9.59
C SER A 90 -7.37 -0.34 9.71
N LYS A 91 -6.26 0.16 9.15
CA LYS A 91 -5.90 1.58 9.08
C LYS A 91 -6.26 2.21 7.72
N GLY A 92 -6.94 1.47 6.84
CA GLY A 92 -7.28 1.93 5.49
C GLY A 92 -6.11 1.91 4.50
N ILE A 93 -4.98 1.29 4.86
CA ILE A 93 -3.80 1.18 4.00
C ILE A 93 -3.99 0.00 3.05
N LYS A 94 -3.83 0.23 1.75
CA LYS A 94 -3.95 -0.83 0.74
C LYS A 94 -2.66 -1.63 0.66
N VAL A 95 -2.77 -2.95 0.81
CA VAL A 95 -1.62 -3.86 0.74
C VAL A 95 -1.65 -4.64 -0.57
N MET A 96 -0.52 -4.65 -1.27
CA MET A 96 -0.36 -5.31 -2.57
C MET A 96 0.83 -6.24 -2.52
N LEU A 97 0.75 -7.41 -3.16
CA LEU A 97 1.87 -8.33 -3.33
C LEU A 97 2.49 -8.15 -4.71
N SER A 98 3.80 -7.85 -4.75
CA SER A 98 4.54 -7.72 -6.00
C SER A 98 5.08 -9.08 -6.47
N ARG A 99 4.87 -9.37 -7.75
CA ARG A 99 5.44 -10.53 -8.44
C ARG A 99 6.75 -10.12 -9.10
N ARG A 100 7.83 -10.87 -8.83
CA ARG A 100 9.10 -10.64 -9.54
C ARG A 100 8.95 -11.17 -10.97
N TRP A 101 8.87 -10.26 -11.95
CA TRP A 101 8.95 -10.61 -13.37
C TRP A 101 10.27 -10.07 -13.96
N SER A 102 10.91 -10.86 -14.84
CA SER A 102 12.26 -10.59 -15.34
C SER A 102 12.34 -9.47 -16.38
N ARG A 103 11.21 -8.97 -16.89
CA ARG A 103 11.17 -7.68 -17.61
C ARG A 103 10.46 -6.70 -16.70
N ASN A 104 10.82 -5.43 -16.76
CA ASN A 104 10.44 -4.30 -15.86
C ASN A 104 8.92 -4.01 -15.72
N ILE A 105 8.07 -5.02 -15.59
CA ILE A 105 6.62 -4.93 -15.38
C ILE A 105 6.35 -5.36 -13.93
N LEU A 106 6.03 -4.38 -13.10
CA LEU A 106 5.54 -4.59 -11.75
C LEU A 106 4.09 -5.09 -11.84
N SER A 107 3.90 -6.39 -11.63
CA SER A 107 2.56 -6.98 -11.48
C SER A 107 2.21 -7.07 -9.99
N PHE A 108 1.03 -6.55 -9.62
CA PHE A 108 0.53 -6.56 -8.25
C PHE A 108 -0.68 -7.48 -8.10
N ILE A 109 -0.78 -8.14 -6.94
CA ILE A 109 -1.98 -8.85 -6.49
C ILE A 109 -2.50 -8.09 -5.26
N SER A 110 -3.76 -7.63 -5.26
CA SER A 110 -4.36 -7.06 -4.05
C SER A 110 -4.52 -8.15 -3.00
N CYS A 111 -4.03 -7.89 -1.79
CA CYS A 111 -4.13 -8.79 -0.63
C CYS A 111 -5.24 -8.35 0.34
#